data_AF-A0A431HMJ7-F1
#
_entry.id   AF-A0A431HMJ7-F1
#
_cell.length_a   1.000
_cell.length_b   1.000
_cell.length_c   1.000
_cell.angle_alpha   90.00
_cell.angle_beta   90.00
_cell.angle_gamma   90.00
#
_symmetry.space_group_name_H-M   'P 1'
#
loop_
_entity.id
_entity.type
_entity.pdbx_description
1 polymer ?
#
loop_
_entity_poly.entity_id
_entity_poly.type
_entity_poly.pdbx_seq_one_letter_code
_entity_poly.pdbx_strand_id
1 'polypeptide(L)'
;GFEVGDWSTCCQPTDLYISFDNGAPILVGASTAFGDAFLTNNGAGVFVAAFDDSGDFTTVQFWGDGFGEVLNFGGTVHYALLDQGSLPPTNGVPVPATLALMGLGLTGLAAARRRKA
;
A
#
# COMPACT_ATOMS: atom_id res chain seq x y z
N GLY A 1 -4.61 1.08 11.70
CA GLY A 1 -5.43 1.73 10.67
C GLY A 1 -6.72 2.25 11.26
N PHE A 2 -7.34 3.18 10.55
CA PHE A 2 -8.56 3.84 10.98
C PHE A 2 -9.28 4.53 9.82
N GLU A 3 -10.53 4.93 10.07
CA GLU A 3 -11.34 5.71 9.14
C GLU A 3 -10.97 7.19 9.18
N VAL A 4 -10.90 7.80 8.00
CA VAL A 4 -10.63 9.22 7.77
C VAL A 4 -11.75 9.80 6.93
N GLY A 5 -12.33 10.90 7.42
CA GLY A 5 -13.40 11.65 6.81
C GLY A 5 -12.93 12.98 6.21
N ASP A 6 -13.64 13.43 5.16
CA ASP A 6 -13.52 14.76 4.52
C ASP A 6 -12.17 15.05 3.83
N TRP A 7 -11.31 14.04 3.74
CA TRP A 7 -10.12 14.06 2.90
C TRP A 7 -10.50 13.92 1.41
N SER A 8 -9.75 14.57 0.52
CA SER A 8 -9.93 14.48 -0.95
C SER A 8 -11.32 14.97 -1.45
N THR A 9 -12.00 15.86 -0.73
CA THR A 9 -13.33 16.38 -1.13
C THR A 9 -13.28 17.62 -2.00
N CYS A 10 -12.22 18.43 -1.92
CA CYS A 10 -12.16 19.74 -2.59
C CYS A 10 -10.78 20.16 -3.10
N CYS A 11 -9.73 19.53 -2.56
CA CYS A 11 -8.46 20.21 -2.36
C CYS A 11 -7.30 19.32 -2.83
N GLN A 12 -7.45 18.80 -4.05
CA GLN A 12 -6.42 18.03 -4.75
C GLN A 12 -5.35 18.92 -5.40
N PRO A 13 -4.12 18.41 -5.60
CA PRO A 13 -3.65 17.10 -5.14
C PRO A 13 -3.41 17.07 -3.62
N THR A 14 -3.64 15.92 -3.00
CA THR A 14 -3.40 15.68 -1.56
C THR A 14 -3.05 14.22 -1.33
N ASP A 15 -2.08 14.00 -0.45
CA ASP A 15 -1.59 12.70 -0.03
C ASP A 15 -1.74 12.55 1.48
N LEU A 16 -2.03 11.32 1.93
CA LEU A 16 -2.06 10.94 3.34
C LEU A 16 -0.85 10.09 3.69
N TYR A 17 -0.27 10.36 4.84
CA TYR A 17 0.92 9.69 5.33
C TYR A 17 0.71 9.14 6.73
N ILE A 18 1.34 7.99 6.99
CA ILE A 18 1.55 7.45 8.34
C ILE A 18 3.05 7.27 8.55
N SER A 19 3.56 7.60 9.73
CA SER A 19 4.93 7.26 10.13
C SER A 19 5.00 6.76 11.58
N PHE A 20 6.01 5.96 11.86
CA PHE A 20 6.29 5.39 13.18
C PHE A 20 7.57 6.04 13.74
N ASP A 21 7.53 6.59 14.95
CA ASP A 21 8.68 7.21 15.66
C ASP A 21 9.51 8.24 14.83
N ASN A 22 8.83 9.05 14.00
CA ASN A 22 9.46 9.99 13.04
C ASN A 22 10.31 9.30 11.96
N GLY A 23 10.12 8.01 11.74
CA GLY A 23 10.68 7.26 10.63
C GLY A 23 10.16 7.74 9.27
N ALA A 24 10.56 7.02 8.22
CA ALA A 24 10.17 7.35 6.85
C ALA A 24 8.63 7.36 6.70
N PRO A 25 8.03 8.45 6.17
CA PRO A 25 6.60 8.47 5.90
C PRO A 25 6.18 7.40 4.89
N ILE A 26 5.11 6.70 5.20
CA ILE A 26 4.46 5.72 4.33
C ILE A 26 3.22 6.40 3.73
N LEU A 27 3.18 6.49 2.40
CA LEU A 27 2.00 6.98 1.67
C LEU A 27 0.87 5.96 1.81
N VAL A 28 -0.25 6.36 2.42
CA VAL A 28 -1.41 5.50 2.70
C VAL A 28 -2.67 5.92 1.95
N GLY A 29 -2.64 7.07 1.28
CA GLY A 29 -3.69 7.54 0.40
C GLY A 29 -3.14 8.62 -0.52
N ALA A 30 -3.59 8.63 -1.76
CA ALA A 30 -3.25 9.67 -2.73
C ALA A 30 -4.50 10.07 -3.51
N SER A 31 -4.67 11.37 -3.72
CA SER A 31 -5.78 11.93 -4.49
C SER A 31 -5.27 12.97 -5.46
N THR A 32 -5.48 12.70 -6.74
CA THR A 32 -5.04 13.56 -7.84
C THR A 32 -6.21 14.19 -8.58
N ALA A 33 -7.40 13.60 -8.45
CA ALA A 33 -8.62 14.08 -9.06
C ALA A 33 -9.81 13.94 -8.09
N PHE A 34 -10.83 14.77 -8.34
CA PHE A 34 -12.11 14.62 -7.69
C PHE A 34 -12.71 13.26 -8.05
N GLY A 35 -12.92 12.40 -7.07
CA GLY A 35 -13.34 11.02 -7.33
C GLY A 35 -12.57 9.99 -6.52
N ASP A 36 -11.29 10.25 -6.25
CA ASP A 36 -10.33 9.22 -5.83
C ASP A 36 -10.62 8.62 -4.44
N ALA A 37 -11.33 9.34 -3.56
CA ALA A 37 -11.58 8.93 -2.17
C ALA A 37 -13.06 8.66 -1.81
N PHE A 38 -14.00 8.64 -2.76
CA PHE A 38 -15.41 8.38 -2.47
C PHE A 38 -15.70 6.88 -2.34
N LEU A 39 -15.36 6.26 -1.20
CA LEU A 39 -15.43 4.79 -1.09
C LEU A 39 -16.73 4.22 -0.53
N THR A 40 -17.65 4.99 0.10
CA THR A 40 -18.99 4.47 0.46
C THR A 40 -20.10 5.53 0.52
N ASN A 41 -21.28 5.24 -0.07
CA ASN A 41 -22.55 5.98 0.13
C ASN A 41 -22.53 7.52 -0.04
N ASN A 42 -21.78 8.06 -1.00
CA ASN A 42 -21.54 9.52 -1.14
C ASN A 42 -20.86 10.17 0.09
N GLY A 43 -20.30 9.38 0.99
CA GLY A 43 -19.48 9.85 2.10
C GLY A 43 -18.01 9.96 1.70
N ALA A 44 -17.36 11.01 2.18
CA ALA A 44 -15.92 11.21 2.02
C ALA A 44 -15.15 10.43 3.09
N GLY A 45 -15.32 9.11 3.15
CA GLY A 45 -14.72 8.24 4.17
C GLY A 45 -13.79 7.21 3.54
N VAL A 46 -12.55 7.11 4.03
CA VAL A 46 -11.57 6.10 3.61
C VAL A 46 -10.91 5.45 4.82
N PHE A 47 -10.69 4.14 4.75
CA PHE A 47 -9.85 3.43 5.71
C PHE A 47 -8.38 3.51 5.28
N VAL A 48 -7.51 3.98 6.17
CA VAL A 48 -6.06 4.05 5.95
C VAL A 48 -5.29 3.25 7.00
N ALA A 49 -4.21 2.60 6.58
CA ALA A 49 -3.33 1.84 7.46
C ALA A 49 -1.94 1.72 6.85
N ALA A 50 -0.94 1.60 7.72
CA ALA A 50 0.42 1.23 7.37
C ALA A 50 0.93 0.18 8.37
N PHE A 51 1.92 -0.59 7.93
CA PHE A 51 2.72 -1.48 8.76
C PHE A 51 4.19 -1.14 8.57
N ASP A 52 4.92 -1.14 9.68
CA ASP A 52 6.39 -1.08 9.73
C ASP A 52 6.82 -2.17 10.70
N ASP A 53 7.58 -3.14 10.19
CA ASP A 53 8.08 -4.29 10.93
C ASP A 53 9.60 -4.24 11.10
N SER A 54 10.22 -3.06 10.92
CA SER A 54 11.65 -2.87 11.12
C SER A 54 12.06 -2.88 12.59
N GLY A 55 11.12 -2.66 13.51
CA GLY A 55 11.30 -2.68 14.96
C GLY A 55 10.03 -2.31 15.72
N ASP A 56 10.17 -2.14 17.03
CA ASP A 56 9.10 -1.60 17.87
C ASP A 56 8.96 -0.09 17.68
N PHE A 57 7.77 0.45 17.95
CA PHE A 57 7.51 1.89 17.92
C PHE A 57 6.73 2.36 19.14
N THR A 58 6.85 3.64 19.48
CA THR A 58 6.11 4.27 20.58
C THR A 58 5.08 5.28 20.12
N THR A 59 5.28 5.88 18.96
CA THR A 59 4.49 6.96 18.41
C THR A 59 4.08 6.65 16.99
N VAL A 60 2.79 6.87 16.70
CA VAL A 60 2.25 6.86 15.34
C VAL A 60 1.83 8.28 14.99
N GLN A 61 2.28 8.76 13.84
CA GLN A 61 1.91 10.06 13.30
C GLN A 61 1.11 9.86 12.03
N PHE A 62 0.11 10.71 11.84
CA PHE A 62 -0.74 10.74 10.67
C PHE A 62 -1.01 12.18 10.26
N TRP A 63 -0.89 12.47 8.97
CA TRP A 63 -1.17 13.79 8.40
C TRP A 63 -1.51 13.67 6.92
N GLY A 64 -2.12 14.73 6.40
CA GLY A 64 -2.23 15.00 4.97
C GLY A 64 -1.43 16.25 4.61
N ASP A 65 -1.09 16.39 3.34
CA ASP A 65 -0.37 17.56 2.80
C ASP A 65 -1.25 18.51 1.97
N GLY A 66 -2.57 18.27 1.94
CA GLY A 66 -3.52 19.10 1.22
C GLY A 66 -3.68 20.49 1.86
N PHE A 67 -3.76 21.52 1.01
CA PHE A 67 -4.03 22.88 1.48
C PHE A 67 -5.54 23.14 1.56
N GLY A 68 -6.02 23.56 2.73
CA GLY A 68 -7.44 23.86 2.96
C GLY A 68 -8.33 22.63 3.15
N GLU A 69 -7.74 21.45 3.30
CA GLU A 69 -8.45 20.23 3.65
C GLU A 69 -8.74 20.14 5.15
N VAL A 70 -9.75 19.34 5.51
CA VAL A 70 -10.04 18.97 6.89
C VAL A 70 -9.91 17.46 7.02
N LEU A 71 -9.13 17.01 8.01
CA LEU A 71 -8.95 15.59 8.30
C LEU A 71 -9.76 15.24 9.55
N ASN A 72 -10.89 14.57 9.34
CA ASN A 72 -11.73 14.08 10.44
C ASN A 72 -11.39 12.62 10.72
N PHE A 73 -10.64 12.37 11.78
CA PHE A 73 -10.37 11.01 12.26
C PHE A 73 -11.38 10.60 13.34
N GLY A 74 -11.90 9.37 13.26
CA GLY A 74 -12.79 8.83 14.27
C GLY A 74 -13.07 7.34 14.12
N GLY A 75 -13.93 6.81 14.99
CA GLY A 75 -14.34 5.41 14.95
C GLY A 75 -13.40 4.48 15.71
N THR A 76 -13.11 3.31 15.14
CA THR A 76 -12.33 2.25 15.77
C THR A 76 -10.93 2.19 15.19
N VAL A 77 -9.92 2.18 16.06
CA VAL A 77 -8.55 1.89 15.66
C VAL A 77 -8.38 0.38 15.50
N HIS A 78 -8.03 -0.05 14.29
CA HIS A 78 -7.69 -1.43 13.97
C HIS A 78 -6.17 -1.61 14.01
N TYR A 79 -5.70 -2.67 14.65
CA TYR A 79 -4.28 -2.98 14.75
C TYR A 79 -4.04 -4.48 14.50
N ALA A 80 -2.82 -4.82 14.13
CA ALA A 80 -2.34 -6.19 14.04
C ALA A 80 -0.91 -6.24 14.58
N LEU A 81 -0.55 -7.39 15.16
CA LEU A 81 0.82 -7.67 15.58
C LEU A 81 1.53 -8.40 14.44
N LEU A 82 2.76 -8.00 14.14
CA LEU A 82 3.62 -8.65 13.15
C LEU A 82 4.92 -9.08 13.80
N ASP A 83 5.47 -10.17 13.30
CA ASP A 83 6.86 -10.52 13.59
C ASP A 83 7.78 -9.53 12.86
N GLN A 84 8.83 -9.08 13.55
CA GLN A 84 9.83 -8.16 12.98
C GLN A 84 10.50 -8.78 11.74
N GLY A 85 10.55 -8.05 10.62
CA GLY A 85 11.11 -8.50 9.35
C GLY A 85 10.25 -9.52 8.57
N SER A 86 8.96 -9.65 8.90
CA SER A 86 8.01 -10.50 8.17
C SER A 86 7.51 -9.90 6.85
N LEU A 87 7.76 -8.62 6.58
CA LEU A 87 7.35 -7.91 5.37
C LEU A 87 8.53 -7.70 4.38
N PRO A 88 8.26 -7.77 3.05
CA PRO A 88 7.04 -8.31 2.47
C PRO A 88 6.98 -9.84 2.70
N PRO A 89 5.78 -10.44 2.83
CA PRO A 89 5.64 -11.87 3.12
C PRO A 89 6.47 -12.73 2.15
N THR A 90 7.37 -13.55 2.70
CA THR A 90 8.29 -14.40 1.93
C THR A 90 7.61 -15.58 1.24
N ASN A 91 6.34 -15.87 1.57
CA ASN A 91 5.44 -16.72 0.79
C ASN A 91 4.96 -15.99 -0.48
N GLY A 92 5.89 -15.25 -1.11
CA GLY A 92 5.68 -14.32 -2.19
C GLY A 92 4.83 -14.94 -3.29
N VAL A 93 3.95 -14.10 -3.84
CA VAL A 93 3.13 -14.38 -5.02
C VAL A 93 3.92 -15.29 -5.97
N PRO A 94 3.44 -16.51 -6.26
CA PRO A 94 4.15 -17.42 -7.14
C PRO A 94 4.57 -16.69 -8.40
N VAL A 95 5.84 -16.83 -8.78
CA VAL A 95 6.40 -16.19 -9.97
C VAL A 95 5.39 -16.32 -11.12
N PRO A 96 4.98 -15.20 -11.77
CA PRO A 96 3.94 -15.24 -12.79
C PRO A 96 4.17 -16.40 -13.75
N ALA A 97 3.14 -17.20 -14.02
CA ALA A 97 3.25 -18.39 -14.86
C ALA A 97 3.92 -18.11 -16.22
N THR A 98 3.87 -16.86 -16.71
CA THR A 98 4.57 -16.38 -17.90
C THR A 98 6.10 -16.50 -17.81
N LEU A 99 6.72 -16.20 -16.67
CA LEU A 99 8.16 -16.38 -16.45
C LEU A 99 8.53 -17.87 -16.38
N ALA A 100 7.72 -18.68 -15.71
CA ALA A 100 7.90 -20.13 -15.70
C ALA A 100 7.76 -20.73 -17.11
N LEU A 101 6.75 -20.31 -17.88
CA LEU A 101 6.52 -20.71 -19.26
C LEU A 101 7.65 -20.24 -20.20
N MET A 102 8.19 -19.03 -20.01
CA MET A 102 9.37 -18.57 -20.74
C MET A 102 10.59 -19.43 -20.43
N GLY A 103 10.83 -19.76 -19.15
CA GLY A 103 11.92 -20.67 -18.76
C GLY A 103 11.79 -22.05 -19.40
N LEU A 104 10.58 -22.62 -19.37
CA LEU A 104 10.28 -23.91 -20.02
C LEU A 104 10.39 -23.84 -21.55
N GLY A 105 9.95 -22.74 -22.16
CA GLY A 105 10.08 -22.51 -23.60
C GLY A 105 11.54 -22.43 -24.04
N LEU A 106 12.37 -21.68 -23.31
CA LEU A 106 13.79 -21.51 -23.60
C LEU A 106 14.58 -22.82 -23.43
N THR A 107 14.28 -23.59 -22.38
CA THR A 107 14.89 -24.91 -22.17
C THR A 107 14.48 -25.91 -23.26
N GLY A 108 13.21 -25.91 -23.66
CA GLY A 108 12.72 -26.71 -24.79
C GLY A 108 13.41 -26.35 -26.12
N LEU A 109 13.57 -25.06 -26.41
CA LEU A 109 14.28 -24.56 -27.58
C LEU A 109 15.76 -24.98 -27.59
N ALA A 110 16.46 -24.86 -26.46
CA ALA A 110 17.85 -25.27 -26.33
C ALA A 110 18.03 -26.79 -26.53
N ALA A 111 17.11 -27.61 -25.99
CA ALA A 111 17.12 -29.06 -26.17
C ALA A 111 16.85 -29.46 -27.63
N ALA A 112 15.89 -28.79 -28.30
CA ALA A 112 15.60 -29.03 -29.71
C ALA A 112 16.80 -28.70 -30.62
N ARG A 113 17.51 -27.60 -30.31
CA ARG A 113 18.70 -27.18 -31.07
C ARG A 113 19.86 -28.17 -30.95
N ARG A 114 20.06 -28.78 -29.77
CA ARG A 114 21.09 -29.82 -29.55
C ARG A 114 20.80 -31.14 -30.26
N ARG A 115 19.54 -31.47 -30.53
CA ARG A 115 19.19 -32.70 -31.29
C ARG A 115 19.36 -32.56 -32.80
N LYS A 116 19.52 -31.32 -33.28
CA LYS A 116 19.64 -31.00 -34.71
C LYS A 116 21.08 -30.74 -35.15
N ALA A 117 22.03 -30.72 -34.22
CA ALA A 117 23.46 -30.59 -34.44
C ALA A 117 24.14 -31.96 -34.37
#